data_AF-A0A1T5APK9-F1
#
_entry.id   AF-A0A1T5APK9-F1
#
_cell.length_a   1.000
_cell.length_b   1.000
_cell.length_c   1.000
_cell.angle_alpha   90.00
_cell.angle_beta   90.00
_cell.angle_gamma   90.00
#
_symmetry.space_group_name_H-M   'P 1'
#
loop_
_entity.id
_entity.type
_entity.pdbx_description
1 polymer ?
#
loop_
_entity_poly.entity_id
_entity_poly.type
_entity_poly.pdbx_seq_one_letter_code
_entity_poly.pdbx_strand_id
1 'polypeptide(L)'
;MLYDAPRGESTSLLMSDATTILVDTELERDDAAAAAVELYRRLVGEGSIAPLPSNPSDPCFPVLDDPLFAESGVRAIGLHASGHRWREDGTGGAVLIDGGRENGIFCPYDGSFCIRCPECNQPLAPGDDGSEALEEALAVWCEAPDSAYVACPSCANWTPLTQWRSPGHDFAVGHFAITLYGAHVRSLTGAGADHAATLLRHRLGDLASDYAVVFGRG
;
A
#
# COMPACT_ATOMS: atom_id res chain seq x y z
N MET A 1 9.56 -15.95 -53.65
CA MET A 1 9.37 -14.56 -53.21
C MET A 1 8.36 -14.61 -52.07
N LEU A 2 8.88 -14.74 -50.85
CA LEU A 2 8.11 -14.87 -49.61
C LEU A 2 7.57 -13.49 -49.23
N TYR A 3 6.26 -13.41 -49.00
CA TYR A 3 5.63 -12.25 -48.37
C TYR A 3 5.90 -12.34 -46.87
N ASP A 4 6.72 -11.43 -46.33
CA ASP A 4 6.86 -11.22 -44.90
C ASP A 4 5.63 -10.44 -44.39
N ALA A 5 4.85 -11.07 -43.52
CA ALA A 5 3.81 -10.39 -42.75
C ALA A 5 4.47 -9.54 -41.64
N PRO A 6 3.95 -8.34 -41.34
CA PRO A 6 4.49 -7.54 -40.26
C PRO A 6 4.22 -8.25 -38.93
N ARG A 7 5.31 -8.53 -38.20
CA ARG A 7 5.28 -9.03 -36.82
C ARG A 7 4.48 -8.03 -35.99
N GLY A 8 3.34 -8.46 -35.46
CA GLY A 8 2.62 -7.71 -34.45
C GLY A 8 3.58 -7.44 -33.29
N GLU A 9 3.92 -6.17 -33.11
CA GLU A 9 4.50 -5.71 -31.86
C GLU A 9 3.53 -6.13 -30.76
N SER A 10 3.96 -7.05 -29.89
CA SER A 10 3.31 -7.23 -28.60
C SER A 10 3.40 -5.89 -27.90
N THR A 11 2.28 -5.17 -27.86
CA THR A 11 2.05 -4.10 -26.91
C THR A 11 2.10 -4.72 -25.52
N SER A 12 3.31 -4.90 -25.01
CA SER A 12 3.54 -4.78 -23.58
C SER A 12 3.10 -3.37 -23.25
N LEU A 13 1.83 -3.22 -22.87
CA LEU A 13 1.30 -2.04 -22.20
C LEU A 13 2.22 -1.83 -21.01
N LEU A 14 3.23 -0.98 -21.18
CA LEU A 14 4.11 -0.53 -20.12
C LEU A 14 3.20 0.02 -19.04
N MET A 15 2.95 -0.80 -18.01
CA MET A 15 2.28 -0.36 -16.81
C MET A 15 3.10 0.82 -16.31
N SER A 16 2.44 1.94 -16.02
CA SER A 16 3.14 2.97 -15.27
C SER A 16 3.54 2.32 -13.95
N ASP A 17 4.82 2.41 -13.62
CA ASP A 17 5.34 2.01 -12.32
C ASP A 17 4.76 2.90 -11.19
N ALA A 18 3.88 3.86 -11.46
CA ALA A 18 3.24 4.63 -10.40
C ALA A 18 2.32 3.75 -9.55
N THR A 19 2.56 3.75 -8.24
CA THR A 19 1.69 3.11 -7.25
C THR A 19 1.19 4.11 -6.21
N THR A 20 -0.04 3.91 -5.76
CA THR A 20 -0.58 4.55 -4.56
C THR A 20 -0.90 3.48 -3.54
N ILE A 21 -0.29 3.55 -2.37
CA ILE A 21 -0.46 2.60 -1.29
C ILE A 21 -1.30 3.28 -0.22
N LEU A 22 -2.36 2.62 0.23
CA LEU A 22 -3.19 3.01 1.35
C LEU A 22 -2.82 2.10 2.51
N VAL A 23 -2.24 2.64 3.57
CA VAL A 23 -1.77 1.89 4.74
C VAL A 23 -2.68 2.17 5.91
N ASP A 24 -3.32 1.13 6.44
CA ASP A 24 -4.09 1.22 7.68
C ASP A 24 -3.10 1.19 8.85
N THR A 25 -2.98 2.31 9.56
CA THR A 25 -2.00 2.47 10.65
C THR A 25 -2.54 2.07 12.00
N GLU A 26 -3.84 1.80 12.11
CA GLU A 26 -4.53 1.53 13.37
C GLU A 26 -4.99 0.07 13.47
N LEU A 27 -5.13 -0.63 12.34
CA LEU A 27 -5.53 -2.04 12.34
C LEU A 27 -4.48 -2.91 13.03
N GLU A 28 -4.93 -3.69 14.02
CA GLU A 28 -4.11 -4.64 14.74
C GLU A 28 -3.59 -5.75 13.82
N ARG A 29 -2.40 -6.28 14.14
CA ARG A 29 -1.73 -7.30 13.32
C ARG A 29 -2.58 -8.55 13.11
N ASP A 30 -3.29 -9.00 14.14
CA ASP A 30 -4.09 -10.23 14.10
C ASP A 30 -5.34 -10.10 13.22
N ASP A 31 -5.82 -8.87 12.99
CA ASP A 31 -6.97 -8.59 12.14
C ASP A 31 -6.60 -8.35 10.66
N ALA A 32 -5.33 -8.07 10.37
CA ALA A 32 -4.87 -7.70 9.03
C ALA A 32 -5.18 -8.76 7.96
N ALA A 33 -4.99 -10.05 8.28
CA ALA A 33 -5.30 -11.14 7.35
C ALA A 33 -6.80 -11.25 7.07
N ALA A 34 -7.63 -11.08 8.10
CA ALA A 34 -9.08 -11.11 7.97
C ALA A 34 -9.58 -9.93 7.11
N ALA A 35 -9.08 -8.72 7.36
CA ALA A 35 -9.40 -7.53 6.59
C ALA A 35 -9.03 -7.68 5.10
N ALA A 36 -7.83 -8.19 4.80
CA ALA A 36 -7.40 -8.45 3.43
C ALA A 36 -8.30 -9.47 2.71
N VAL A 37 -8.68 -10.54 3.39
CA VAL A 37 -9.57 -11.58 2.84
C VAL A 37 -11.00 -11.08 2.65
N GLU A 38 -11.52 -10.28 3.58
CA GLU A 38 -12.85 -9.68 3.47
C GLU A 38 -12.92 -8.71 2.28
N LEU A 39 -11.95 -7.81 2.16
CA LEU A 39 -11.88 -6.88 1.03
C LEU A 39 -11.75 -7.62 -0.30
N TYR A 40 -10.89 -8.64 -0.38
CA TYR A 40 -10.76 -9.50 -1.55
C TYR A 40 -12.11 -10.10 -1.96
N ARG A 41 -12.81 -10.74 -1.03
CA ARG A 41 -14.10 -11.39 -1.30
C ARG A 41 -15.14 -10.40 -1.81
N ARG A 42 -15.17 -9.19 -1.23
CA ARG A 42 -16.07 -8.13 -1.68
C ARG A 42 -15.74 -7.68 -3.10
N LEU A 43 -14.50 -7.31 -3.38
CA LEU A 43 -14.08 -6.82 -4.69
C LEU A 43 -14.25 -7.87 -5.80
N VAL A 44 -13.98 -9.15 -5.52
CA VAL A 44 -14.23 -10.25 -6.47
C VAL A 44 -15.73 -10.49 -6.64
N GLY A 45 -16.50 -10.50 -5.56
CA GLY A 45 -17.95 -10.70 -5.59
C GLY A 45 -18.69 -9.60 -6.36
N GLU A 46 -18.19 -8.37 -6.30
CA GLU A 46 -18.68 -7.21 -7.05
C GLU A 46 -18.17 -7.19 -8.51
N GLY A 47 -17.23 -8.06 -8.87
CA GLY A 47 -16.60 -8.07 -10.19
C GLY A 47 -15.66 -6.88 -10.44
N SER A 48 -15.17 -6.22 -9.38
CA SER A 48 -14.24 -5.10 -9.50
C SER A 48 -12.82 -5.55 -9.86
N ILE A 49 -12.41 -6.72 -9.40
CA ILE A 49 -11.10 -7.32 -9.67
C ILE A 49 -11.22 -8.78 -10.09
N ALA A 50 -10.20 -9.28 -10.77
CA ALA A 50 -10.10 -10.69 -11.12
C ALA A 50 -9.86 -11.57 -9.87
N PRO A 51 -10.33 -12.82 -9.86
CA PRO A 51 -10.23 -13.69 -8.69
C PRO A 51 -8.81 -14.21 -8.45
N LEU A 52 -7.92 -14.16 -9.45
CA LEU A 52 -6.54 -14.63 -9.38
C LEU A 52 -5.56 -13.47 -9.55
N PRO A 53 -4.45 -13.45 -8.80
CA PRO A 53 -3.40 -12.47 -8.99
C PRO A 53 -2.64 -12.73 -10.28
N SER A 54 -2.17 -11.66 -10.93
CA SER A 54 -1.44 -11.73 -12.20
C SER A 54 0.01 -12.20 -12.05
N ASN A 55 0.62 -12.03 -10.89
CA ASN A 55 2.00 -12.43 -10.59
C ASN A 55 2.12 -13.06 -9.18
N PRO A 56 2.67 -14.28 -9.04
CA PRO A 56 2.86 -14.90 -7.73
C PRO A 56 3.94 -14.23 -6.85
N SER A 57 4.88 -13.46 -7.41
CA SER A 57 5.93 -12.78 -6.63
C SER A 57 5.50 -11.43 -6.06
N ASP A 58 4.53 -10.79 -6.71
CA ASP A 58 3.88 -9.56 -6.26
C ASP A 58 2.39 -9.65 -6.62
N PRO A 59 1.58 -10.30 -5.76
CA PRO A 59 0.21 -10.62 -6.10
C PRO A 59 -0.65 -9.37 -6.19
N CYS A 60 -0.82 -8.88 -7.41
CA CYS A 60 -1.77 -7.84 -7.77
C CYS A 60 -2.91 -8.42 -8.62
N PHE A 61 -4.14 -8.10 -8.23
CA PHE A 61 -5.37 -8.54 -8.87
C PHE A 61 -5.78 -7.54 -9.96
N PRO A 62 -5.85 -7.95 -11.23
CA PRO A 62 -6.28 -7.07 -12.32
C PRO A 62 -7.67 -6.45 -12.04
N VAL A 63 -7.81 -5.14 -12.30
CA VAL A 63 -9.11 -4.46 -12.27
C VAL A 63 -9.92 -4.89 -13.48
N LEU A 64 -11.18 -5.25 -13.25
CA LEU A 64 -12.16 -5.61 -14.28
C LEU A 64 -13.24 -4.55 -14.49
N ASP A 65 -13.40 -3.62 -13.53
CA ASP A 65 -14.39 -2.56 -13.60
C ASP A 65 -13.90 -1.39 -14.47
N ASP A 66 -14.46 -1.28 -15.68
CA ASP A 66 -14.12 -0.24 -16.66
C ASP A 66 -14.25 1.19 -16.10
N PRO A 67 -15.34 1.57 -15.42
CA PRO A 67 -15.44 2.82 -14.66
C PRO A 67 -14.28 3.06 -13.70
N LEU A 68 -13.91 2.06 -12.90
CA LEU A 68 -12.81 2.18 -11.94
C LEU A 68 -11.51 2.52 -12.65
N PHE A 69 -11.21 1.79 -13.73
CA PHE A 69 -10.03 2.05 -14.55
C PHE A 69 -10.07 3.43 -15.21
N ALA A 70 -11.20 3.81 -15.81
CA ALA A 70 -11.34 5.07 -16.55
C ALA A 70 -11.23 6.32 -15.65
N GLU A 71 -11.76 6.24 -14.43
CA GLU A 71 -11.79 7.37 -13.50
C GLU A 71 -10.49 7.53 -12.69
N SER A 72 -9.85 6.42 -12.33
CA SER A 72 -8.68 6.43 -11.43
C SER A 72 -7.35 6.10 -12.11
N GLY A 73 -7.37 5.48 -13.29
CA GLY A 73 -6.19 4.93 -13.94
C GLY A 73 -5.65 3.64 -13.30
N VAL A 74 -6.31 3.12 -12.26
CA VAL A 74 -5.91 1.92 -11.53
C VAL A 74 -6.18 0.68 -12.38
N ARG A 75 -5.13 -0.11 -12.61
CA ARG A 75 -5.13 -1.32 -13.47
C ARG A 75 -5.11 -2.61 -12.68
N ALA A 76 -4.57 -2.58 -11.46
CA ALA A 76 -4.54 -3.72 -10.57
C ALA A 76 -4.56 -3.24 -9.12
N ILE A 77 -5.00 -4.11 -8.22
CA ILE A 77 -5.05 -3.87 -6.78
C ILE A 77 -4.25 -4.96 -6.06
N GLY A 78 -3.28 -4.56 -5.24
CA GLY A 78 -2.59 -5.43 -4.29
C GLY A 78 -3.25 -5.33 -2.93
N LEU A 79 -3.40 -6.47 -2.25
CA LEU A 79 -3.95 -6.55 -0.89
C LEU A 79 -2.89 -7.17 0.00
N HIS A 80 -2.38 -6.39 0.96
CA HIS A 80 -1.22 -6.77 1.76
C HIS A 80 -1.64 -6.96 3.21
N ALA A 81 -1.23 -8.09 3.81
CA ALA A 81 -1.32 -8.33 5.23
C ALA A 81 0.06 -8.78 5.72
N SER A 82 0.56 -8.17 6.79
CA SER A 82 1.91 -8.43 7.31
C SER A 82 2.13 -9.92 7.56
N GLY A 83 3.23 -10.47 7.03
CA GLY A 83 3.58 -11.88 7.18
C GLY A 83 2.73 -12.85 6.34
N HIS A 84 1.87 -12.38 5.43
CA HIS A 84 1.01 -13.23 4.60
C HIS A 84 1.22 -13.00 3.10
N ARG A 85 0.92 -14.02 2.28
CA ARG A 85 0.95 -13.95 0.81
C ARG A 85 -0.26 -14.62 0.18
N TRP A 86 -0.67 -14.12 -0.98
CA TRP A 86 -1.72 -14.74 -1.79
C TRP A 86 -1.19 -15.91 -2.60
N ARG A 87 -2.02 -16.94 -2.75
CA ARG A 87 -1.82 -18.07 -3.67
C ARG A 87 -3.13 -18.50 -4.28
N GLU A 88 -3.07 -19.24 -5.38
CA GLU A 88 -4.26 -19.87 -5.95
C GLU A 88 -4.81 -20.95 -5.00
N ASP A 89 -6.13 -21.03 -4.90
CA ASP A 89 -6.83 -21.98 -4.01
C ASP A 89 -7.20 -23.31 -4.70
N GLY A 90 -6.91 -23.44 -6.00
CA GLY A 90 -7.24 -24.62 -6.82
C GLY A 90 -8.69 -24.69 -7.31
N THR A 91 -9.53 -23.71 -6.98
CA THR A 91 -10.93 -23.59 -7.40
C THR A 91 -11.19 -22.42 -8.35
N GLY A 92 -10.12 -21.74 -8.77
CA GLY A 92 -10.17 -20.54 -9.60
C GLY A 92 -10.19 -19.23 -8.80
N GLY A 93 -10.01 -19.30 -7.47
CA GLY A 93 -9.85 -18.17 -6.58
C GLY A 93 -8.47 -18.10 -5.93
N ALA A 94 -8.33 -17.15 -5.01
CA ALA A 94 -7.11 -16.95 -4.25
C ALA A 94 -7.36 -17.12 -2.74
N VAL A 95 -6.36 -17.66 -2.06
CA VAL A 95 -6.30 -17.83 -0.61
C VAL A 95 -5.08 -17.11 -0.06
N LEU A 96 -5.25 -16.47 1.09
CA LEU A 96 -4.17 -15.83 1.83
C LEU A 96 -3.56 -16.87 2.79
N ILE A 97 -2.23 -17.01 2.77
CA ILE A 97 -1.49 -17.96 3.60
C ILE A 97 -0.29 -17.31 4.27
N ASP A 98 0.26 -17.96 5.30
CA ASP A 98 1.44 -17.49 6.03
C ASP A 98 2.72 -17.48 5.16
N GLY A 99 3.62 -16.54 5.48
CA GLY A 99 4.97 -16.39 4.94
C GLY A 99 5.11 -15.37 3.80
N GLY A 100 4.44 -14.22 3.90
CA GLY A 100 4.66 -13.07 3.01
C GLY A 100 5.99 -12.37 3.24
N ARG A 101 6.42 -11.54 2.27
CA ARG A 101 7.63 -10.69 2.38
C ARG A 101 7.32 -9.35 3.05
N GLU A 102 6.05 -8.96 3.03
CA GLU A 102 5.55 -7.69 3.52
C GLU A 102 5.70 -7.62 5.03
N ASN A 103 6.56 -6.71 5.48
CA ASN A 103 6.86 -6.44 6.88
C ASN A 103 6.05 -5.24 7.42
N GLY A 104 5.15 -4.66 6.62
CA GLY A 104 4.32 -3.52 7.02
C GLY A 104 5.04 -2.17 6.99
N ILE A 105 6.22 -2.07 6.37
CA ILE A 105 6.92 -0.80 6.14
C ILE A 105 6.78 -0.41 4.68
N PHE A 106 6.25 0.79 4.42
CA PHE A 106 6.01 1.29 3.06
C PHE A 106 6.74 2.60 2.86
N CYS A 107 7.88 2.55 2.15
CA CYS A 107 8.71 3.72 1.84
C CYS A 107 9.55 3.53 0.57
N PRO A 108 10.20 4.59 0.04
CA PRO A 108 11.27 4.46 -0.93
C PRO A 108 12.36 3.51 -0.43
N TYR A 109 12.73 2.54 -1.25
CA TYR A 109 13.81 1.59 -0.95
C TYR A 109 15.20 2.23 -0.97
N ASP A 110 15.31 3.51 -1.39
CA ASP A 110 16.56 4.29 -1.30
C ASP A 110 16.81 4.86 0.11
N GLY A 111 15.88 4.66 1.05
CA GLY A 111 16.01 5.10 2.45
C GLY A 111 15.81 6.60 2.66
N SER A 112 15.44 7.35 1.63
CA SER A 112 15.27 8.80 1.70
C SER A 112 13.80 9.17 1.91
N PHE A 113 13.37 9.21 3.17
CA PHE A 113 12.05 9.72 3.54
C PHE A 113 12.16 10.67 4.72
N CYS A 114 11.15 11.53 4.87
CA CYS A 114 11.07 12.49 5.97
C CYS A 114 9.73 12.32 6.66
N ILE A 115 9.75 12.04 7.96
CA ILE A 115 8.56 11.95 8.81
C ILE A 115 8.47 13.15 9.73
N ARG A 116 7.28 13.41 10.28
CA ARG A 116 7.07 14.43 11.30
C ARG A 116 6.59 13.84 12.61
N CYS A 117 7.14 14.39 13.69
CA CYS A 117 6.69 14.08 15.04
C CYS A 117 5.20 14.45 15.18
N PRO A 118 4.33 13.54 15.66
CA PRO A 118 2.89 13.84 15.80
C PRO A 118 2.62 14.96 16.82
N GLU A 119 3.55 15.18 17.77
CA GLU A 119 3.37 16.14 18.87
C GLU A 119 3.85 17.56 18.52
N CYS A 120 5.08 17.68 18.00
CA CYS A 120 5.71 18.98 17.74
C CYS A 120 5.90 19.28 16.24
N ASN A 121 5.52 18.35 15.36
CA ASN A 121 5.59 18.47 13.91
C ASN A 121 7.01 18.72 13.36
N GLN A 122 8.06 18.53 14.19
CA GLN A 122 9.44 18.62 13.74
C GLN A 122 9.78 17.44 12.82
N PRO A 123 10.50 17.70 11.71
CA PRO A 123 10.89 16.67 10.78
C PRO A 123 11.98 15.77 11.38
N LEU A 124 12.01 14.53 10.93
CA LEU A 124 13.05 13.54 11.21
C LEU A 124 13.23 12.68 9.96
N ALA A 125 14.46 12.50 9.50
CA ALA A 125 14.80 11.60 8.43
C ALA A 125 15.91 10.61 8.88
N PRO A 126 15.97 9.40 8.30
CA PRO A 126 17.11 8.51 8.51
C PRO A 126 18.44 9.20 8.17
N GLY A 127 19.46 9.01 9.00
CA GLY A 127 20.77 9.64 8.85
C GLY A 127 20.89 11.09 9.34
N ASP A 128 19.80 11.72 9.81
CA ASP A 128 19.87 13.00 10.53
C ASP A 128 20.54 12.81 11.91
N ASP A 129 21.16 13.86 12.44
CA ASP A 129 21.64 13.87 13.83
C ASP A 129 20.45 13.64 14.79
N GLY A 130 20.49 12.57 15.60
CA GLY A 130 19.41 12.21 16.51
C GLY A 130 18.35 11.26 15.92
N SER A 131 18.58 10.72 14.71
CA SER A 131 17.68 9.75 14.05
C SER A 131 17.88 8.29 14.49
N GLU A 132 18.79 8.01 15.42
CA GLU A 132 19.06 6.65 15.89
C GLU A 132 17.81 5.96 16.45
N ALA A 133 16.94 6.72 17.12
CA ALA A 133 15.68 6.22 17.65
C ALA A 133 14.69 5.81 16.54
N LEU A 134 14.75 6.44 15.37
CA LEU A 134 13.94 6.05 14.21
C LEU A 134 14.47 4.76 13.58
N GLU A 135 15.78 4.65 13.39
CA GLU A 135 16.41 3.45 12.84
C GLU A 135 16.17 2.22 13.73
N GLU A 136 16.28 2.39 15.06
CA GLU A 136 15.95 1.35 16.03
C GLU A 136 14.46 0.97 15.98
N ALA A 137 13.55 1.96 15.93
CA ALA A 137 12.12 1.68 15.83
C ALA A 137 11.75 0.90 14.57
N LEU A 138 12.39 1.17 13.43
CA LEU A 138 12.19 0.43 12.18
C LEU A 138 12.67 -1.03 12.29
N ALA A 139 13.80 -1.26 12.97
CA ALA A 139 14.28 -2.60 13.25
C ALA A 139 13.34 -3.34 14.19
N VAL A 140 12.91 -2.69 15.28
CA VAL A 140 11.95 -3.26 16.25
C VAL A 140 10.62 -3.57 15.60
N TRP A 141 10.13 -2.73 14.68
CA TRP A 141 8.88 -2.97 13.97
C TRP A 141 8.85 -4.34 13.27
N CYS A 142 9.98 -4.78 12.71
CA CYS A 142 10.05 -6.07 12.02
C CYS A 142 9.93 -7.28 12.98
N GLU A 143 10.29 -7.11 14.26
CA GLU A 143 10.31 -8.19 15.26
C GLU A 143 9.11 -8.12 16.21
N ALA A 144 8.84 -6.94 16.76
CA ALA A 144 7.80 -6.65 17.75
C ALA A 144 7.11 -5.30 17.43
N PRO A 145 6.18 -5.27 16.44
CA PRO A 145 5.51 -4.04 15.99
C PRO A 145 4.89 -3.20 17.10
N ASP A 146 4.21 -3.83 18.05
CA ASP A 146 3.54 -3.14 19.18
C ASP A 146 4.51 -2.44 20.14
N SER A 147 5.82 -2.72 20.01
CA SER A 147 6.89 -2.10 20.80
C SER A 147 7.72 -1.10 19.99
N ALA A 148 7.34 -0.79 18.75
CA ALA A 148 8.07 0.16 17.91
C ALA A 148 7.66 1.62 18.24
N TYR A 149 8.50 2.30 19.03
CA TYR A 149 8.32 3.70 19.42
C TYR A 149 9.51 4.54 19.00
N VAL A 150 9.25 5.78 18.59
CA VAL A 150 10.28 6.76 18.25
C VAL A 150 10.29 7.86 19.30
N ALA A 151 11.48 8.16 19.83
CA ALA A 151 11.70 9.33 20.67
C ALA A 151 11.99 10.55 19.77
N CYS A 152 11.16 11.59 19.82
CA CYS A 152 11.41 12.80 19.05
C CYS A 152 12.61 13.57 19.61
N PRO A 153 13.67 13.86 18.81
CA PRO A 153 14.85 14.57 19.32
C PRO A 153 14.56 16.02 19.74
N SER A 154 13.50 16.63 19.22
CA SER A 154 13.17 18.04 19.52
C SER A 154 12.30 18.23 20.76
N CYS A 155 11.37 17.31 21.05
CA CYS A 155 10.43 17.45 22.17
C CYS A 155 10.50 16.33 23.21
N ALA A 156 11.34 15.31 22.98
CA ALA A 156 11.55 14.15 23.83
C ALA A 156 10.31 13.27 24.10
N ASN A 157 9.19 13.50 23.38
CA ASN A 157 8.02 12.61 23.46
C ASN A 157 8.30 11.29 22.74
N TRP A 158 7.83 10.21 23.36
CA TRP A 158 7.84 8.86 22.81
C TRP A 158 6.47 8.56 22.21
N THR A 159 6.42 8.33 20.91
CA THR A 159 5.17 8.05 20.20
C THR A 159 5.31 6.79 19.34
N PRO A 160 4.24 6.00 19.18
CA PRO A 160 4.24 4.83 18.31
C PRO A 160 4.67 5.19 16.88
N LEU A 161 5.48 4.35 16.24
CA LEU A 161 5.94 4.57 14.87
C LEU A 161 4.77 4.73 13.88
N THR A 162 3.65 4.02 14.12
CA THR A 162 2.41 4.11 13.34
C THR A 162 1.75 5.48 13.34
N GLN A 163 2.13 6.41 14.23
CA GLN A 163 1.58 7.77 14.27
C GLN A 163 2.43 8.79 13.51
N TRP A 164 3.66 8.44 13.15
CA TRP A 164 4.52 9.33 12.39
C TRP A 164 4.05 9.37 10.93
N ARG A 165 4.00 10.57 10.35
CA ARG A 165 3.48 10.80 8.99
C ARG A 165 4.52 11.49 8.14
N SER A 166 4.65 11.07 6.89
CA SER A 166 5.44 11.77 5.90
C SER A 166 4.64 12.87 5.21
N PRO A 167 5.13 14.14 5.20
CA PRO A 167 4.56 15.20 4.38
C PRO A 167 4.71 14.96 2.89
N GLY A 168 5.70 14.16 2.49
CA GLY A 168 5.96 13.77 1.11
C GLY A 168 5.06 12.63 0.62
N HIS A 169 4.27 12.03 1.51
CA HIS A 169 3.53 10.80 1.24
C HIS A 169 4.47 9.70 0.74
N ASP A 170 5.62 9.54 1.39
CA ASP A 170 6.66 8.56 1.04
C ASP A 170 6.97 7.62 2.21
N PHE A 171 6.21 7.67 3.30
CA PHE A 171 6.39 6.76 4.43
C PHE A 171 5.09 6.52 5.18
N ALA A 172 4.81 5.25 5.46
CA ALA A 172 3.88 4.81 6.49
C ALA A 172 4.25 3.39 6.95
N VAL A 173 3.82 3.05 8.18
CA VAL A 173 3.85 1.66 8.67
C VAL A 173 2.45 1.22 9.06
N GLY A 174 2.14 -0.06 8.85
CA GLY A 174 0.84 -0.63 9.16
C GLY A 174 0.76 -2.10 8.78
N HIS A 175 -0.20 -2.81 9.37
CA HIS A 175 -0.31 -4.26 9.18
C HIS A 175 -1.11 -4.67 7.95
N PHE A 176 -1.99 -3.79 7.50
CA PHE A 176 -2.81 -3.96 6.30
C PHE A 176 -2.58 -2.79 5.34
N ALA A 177 -2.46 -3.11 4.05
CA ALA A 177 -2.36 -2.08 3.03
C ALA A 177 -3.00 -2.50 1.71
N ILE A 178 -3.41 -1.50 0.94
CA ILE A 178 -3.99 -1.63 -0.40
C ILE A 178 -3.07 -0.90 -1.37
N THR A 179 -2.48 -1.62 -2.33
CA THR A 179 -1.68 -1.00 -3.39
C THR A 179 -2.53 -0.85 -4.65
N LEU A 180 -2.61 0.37 -5.16
CA LEU A 180 -3.27 0.72 -6.41
C LEU A 180 -2.20 0.90 -7.49
N TYR A 181 -2.18 0.02 -8.48
CA TYR A 181 -1.18 0.02 -9.54
C TYR A 181 -1.68 0.77 -10.78
N GLY A 182 -0.80 1.54 -11.41
CA GLY A 182 -1.02 2.13 -12.73
C GLY A 182 -1.20 3.65 -12.76
N ALA A 183 -1.40 4.29 -11.60
CA ALA A 183 -1.45 5.75 -11.46
C ALA A 183 -1.23 6.19 -10.01
N HIS A 184 -0.67 7.39 -9.83
CA HIS A 184 -0.73 8.09 -8.53
C HIS A 184 -2.09 8.76 -8.35
N VAL A 185 -2.93 8.21 -7.47
CA VAL A 185 -4.27 8.75 -7.20
C VAL A 185 -4.16 9.90 -6.17
N ARG A 186 -3.65 11.04 -6.61
CA ARG A 186 -3.34 12.19 -5.72
C ARG A 186 -4.56 12.74 -4.99
N SER A 187 -5.75 12.58 -5.55
CA SER A 187 -7.00 13.01 -4.91
C SER A 187 -7.28 12.28 -3.60
N LEU A 188 -6.64 11.14 -3.33
CA LEU A 188 -6.71 10.46 -2.03
C LEU A 188 -5.96 11.21 -0.92
N THR A 189 -5.15 12.23 -1.20
CA THR A 189 -4.42 12.99 -0.15
C THR A 189 -5.18 14.20 0.40
N GLY A 190 -6.23 14.65 -0.30
CA GLY A 190 -6.91 15.91 0.01
C GLY A 190 -8.27 15.74 0.68
N ALA A 191 -8.68 16.73 1.47
CA ALA A 191 -10.04 16.88 2.02
C ALA A 191 -11.03 17.52 1.03
N GLY A 192 -10.71 17.53 -0.26
CA GLY A 192 -11.57 18.09 -1.31
C GLY A 192 -12.71 17.16 -1.68
N ALA A 193 -13.82 17.70 -2.16
CA ALA A 193 -14.96 16.95 -2.68
C ALA A 193 -14.64 16.33 -4.06
N ASP A 194 -13.65 15.45 -4.12
CA ASP A 194 -13.45 14.59 -5.28
C ASP A 194 -14.37 13.37 -5.13
N HIS A 195 -15.43 13.37 -5.95
CA HIS A 195 -16.42 12.30 -5.97
C HIS A 195 -15.78 10.94 -6.32
N ALA A 196 -14.86 10.91 -7.29
CA ALA A 196 -14.20 9.68 -7.72
C ALA A 196 -13.29 9.13 -6.61
N ALA A 197 -12.55 10.01 -5.92
CA ALA A 197 -11.75 9.61 -4.76
C ALA A 197 -12.62 9.06 -3.62
N THR A 198 -13.77 9.68 -3.36
CA THR A 198 -14.72 9.23 -2.32
C THR A 198 -15.32 7.87 -2.67
N LEU A 199 -15.73 7.67 -3.93
CA LEU A 199 -16.25 6.39 -4.41
C LEU A 199 -15.19 5.29 -4.35
N LEU A 200 -13.96 5.60 -4.76
CA LEU A 200 -12.83 4.67 -4.67
C LEU A 200 -12.60 4.26 -3.21
N ARG A 201 -12.54 5.21 -2.29
CA ARG A 201 -12.38 4.94 -0.84
C ARG A 201 -13.50 4.06 -0.31
N HIS A 202 -14.77 4.37 -0.61
CA HIS A 202 -15.90 3.54 -0.23
C HIS A 202 -15.79 2.10 -0.74
N ARG A 203 -15.40 1.91 -2.00
CA ARG A 203 -15.18 0.57 -2.59
C ARG A 203 -14.03 -0.19 -1.93
N LEU A 204 -12.99 0.53 -1.52
CA LEU A 204 -11.85 -0.02 -0.79
C LEU A 204 -12.15 -0.24 0.70
N GLY A 205 -13.32 0.18 1.20
CA GLY A 205 -13.73 0.03 2.60
C GLY A 205 -13.18 1.13 3.51
N ASP A 206 -12.56 2.16 2.93
CA ASP A 206 -12.09 3.34 3.62
C ASP A 206 -13.23 4.36 3.75
N LEU A 207 -13.98 4.30 4.85
CA LEU A 207 -15.13 5.19 5.05
C LEU A 207 -14.80 6.46 5.82
N ALA A 208 -13.68 6.50 6.57
CA ALA A 208 -13.35 7.58 7.48
C ALA A 208 -12.01 8.29 7.20
N SER A 209 -11.30 7.92 6.12
CA SER A 209 -9.96 8.42 5.81
C SER A 209 -8.86 7.98 6.75
N ASP A 210 -8.97 6.76 7.24
CA ASP A 210 -8.05 6.19 8.23
C ASP A 210 -6.73 5.75 7.61
N TYR A 211 -6.67 5.64 6.27
CA TYR A 211 -5.45 5.22 5.59
C TYR A 211 -4.44 6.36 5.43
N ALA A 212 -3.20 6.08 5.81
CA ALA A 212 -2.06 6.86 5.38
C ALA A 212 -1.78 6.58 3.88
N VAL A 213 -1.69 7.65 3.09
CA VAL A 213 -1.40 7.54 1.65
C VAL A 213 0.10 7.64 1.40
N VAL A 214 0.64 6.67 0.68
CA VAL A 214 2.04 6.61 0.22
C VAL A 214 2.09 6.52 -1.30
N PHE A 215 2.99 7.24 -1.94
CA PHE A 215 3.26 7.19 -3.37
C PHE A 215 4.57 6.46 -3.62
N GLY A 216 4.50 5.38 -4.40
CA GLY A 216 5.65 4.54 -4.72
C GLY A 216 5.95 4.49 -6.22
N ARG A 217 7.13 3.95 -6.54
CA ARG A 217 7.44 3.41 -7.87
C ARG A 217 7.43 1.88 -7.73
N GLY A 218 6.62 1.20 -8.54
CA GLY A 218 6.49 -0.24 -8.66
C GLY A 218 7.55 -0.86 -9.54
#